data_AF-A0A0Q4RB82-F1
#
_entry.id   AF-A0A0Q4RB82-F1
#
_cell.length_a   1.000
_cell.length_b   1.000
_cell.length_c   1.000
_cell.angle_alpha   90.00
_cell.angle_beta   90.00
_cell.angle_gamma   90.00
#
_symmetry.space_group_name_H-M   'P 1'
#
loop_
_entity.id
_entity.type
_entity.pdbx_description
1 polymer ?
#
loop_
_entity_poly.entity_id
_entity_poly.type
_entity_poly.pdbx_seq_one_letter_code
_entity_poly.pdbx_strand_id
1 'polypeptide(L)'
;MQPDWTNWLRQYLHLSMKPLLHLYAETGISLEAHVQNAMLRLHQGMPSTFYVRDLEGISINVELAKQRGWINTLLREDSPVLYSEEQARHRLKYYFFVNHLSHLIARISYYSGKEEQVYWAIASDVLQEIKQASSHALLHNLIQDLLTSATLPAKANLLSRFHQRGETPLYVEIPNPMRIDET
;
A
#
# COMPACT_ATOMS: atom_id res chain seq x y z
N MET A 1 9.48 -26.70 -14.21
CA MET A 1 8.96 -26.63 -12.83
C MET A 1 8.35 -25.24 -12.66
N GLN A 2 7.10 -25.12 -12.18
CA GLN A 2 6.54 -23.79 -11.91
C GLN A 2 7.22 -23.17 -10.68
N PRO A 3 7.37 -21.83 -10.62
CA PRO A 3 7.87 -21.16 -9.43
C PRO A 3 7.00 -21.44 -8.20
N ASP A 4 7.60 -21.46 -7.02
CA ASP A 4 6.85 -21.42 -5.75
C ASP A 4 6.29 -20.00 -5.55
N TRP A 5 5.12 -19.76 -6.15
CA TRP A 5 4.45 -18.48 -6.11
C TRP A 5 4.05 -18.04 -4.70
N THR A 6 3.84 -18.98 -3.78
CA THR A 6 3.51 -18.67 -2.38
C THR A 6 4.72 -18.04 -1.70
N ASN A 7 5.87 -18.70 -1.76
CA ASN A 7 7.08 -18.19 -1.13
C ASN A 7 7.60 -16.93 -1.83
N TRP A 8 7.49 -16.88 -3.16
CA TRP A 8 7.81 -15.70 -3.95
C TRP A 8 6.99 -14.48 -3.51
N LEU A 9 5.66 -14.62 -3.39
CA LEU A 9 4.79 -13.51 -2.98
C LEU A 9 5.06 -13.10 -1.53
N ARG A 10 5.26 -14.05 -0.60
CA ARG A 10 5.61 -13.73 0.79
C ARG A 10 6.90 -12.93 0.88
N GLN A 11 7.94 -13.34 0.17
CA GLN A 11 9.20 -12.60 0.12
C GLN A 11 9.01 -11.21 -0.50
N TYR A 12 8.22 -11.11 -1.58
CA TYR A 12 7.86 -9.84 -2.19
C TYR A 12 7.20 -8.88 -1.18
N LEU A 13 6.20 -9.36 -0.44
CA LEU A 13 5.46 -8.56 0.54
C LEU A 13 6.31 -8.14 1.74
N HIS A 14 7.24 -8.99 2.20
CA HIS A 14 8.19 -8.60 3.23
C HIS A 14 9.19 -7.53 2.76
N LEU A 15 9.55 -7.51 1.47
CA LEU A 15 10.41 -6.48 0.89
C LEU A 15 9.68 -5.19 0.52
N SER A 16 8.35 -5.23 0.31
CA SER A 16 7.54 -4.10 -0.16
C SER A 16 6.52 -3.63 0.87
N MET A 17 5.44 -4.41 1.08
CA MET A 17 4.32 -4.07 1.96
C MET A 17 4.77 -3.74 3.38
N LYS A 18 5.61 -4.60 3.98
CA LYS A 18 6.10 -4.40 5.35
C LYS A 18 6.81 -3.05 5.52
N PRO A 19 7.88 -2.72 4.78
CA PRO A 19 8.56 -1.44 4.96
C PRO A 19 7.68 -0.23 4.61
N LEU A 20 6.76 -0.33 3.65
CA LEU A 20 5.82 0.76 3.33
C LEU A 20 4.87 1.06 4.50
N LEU A 21 4.31 0.02 5.13
CA LEU A 21 3.43 0.18 6.29
C LEU A 21 4.19 0.73 7.50
N HIS A 22 5.40 0.24 7.75
CA HIS A 22 6.27 0.76 8.82
C HIS A 22 6.65 2.22 8.59
N LEU A 23 7.07 2.57 7.37
CA LEU A 23 7.40 3.96 7.02
C LEU A 23 6.23 4.90 7.31
N TYR A 24 5.03 4.54 6.87
CA TYR A 24 3.85 5.35 7.17
C TYR A 24 3.54 5.41 8.66
N ALA A 25 3.48 4.27 9.34
CA ALA A 25 3.10 4.23 10.75
C ALA A 25 4.09 5.00 11.64
N GLU A 26 5.39 4.90 11.35
CA GLU A 26 6.43 5.54 12.15
C GLU A 26 6.58 7.02 11.80
N THR A 27 6.54 7.38 10.51
CA THR A 27 6.92 8.72 10.04
C THR A 27 5.79 9.57 9.47
N GLY A 28 4.64 8.96 9.18
CA GLY A 28 3.55 9.59 8.45
C GLY A 28 3.75 9.65 6.94
N ILE A 29 4.89 9.18 6.42
CA ILE A 29 5.21 9.22 5.00
C ILE A 29 4.53 8.05 4.28
N SER A 30 3.64 8.38 3.35
CA SER A 30 2.99 7.48 2.41
C SER A 30 3.55 7.72 1.01
N LEU A 31 4.17 6.68 0.45
CA LEU A 31 4.76 6.70 -0.88
C LEU A 31 3.72 6.37 -1.95
N GLU A 32 3.83 7.00 -3.13
CA GLU A 32 3.06 6.66 -4.34
C GLU A 32 3.62 5.39 -5.00
N ALA A 33 3.65 4.28 -4.25
CA ALA A 33 4.27 3.01 -4.64
C ALA A 33 3.39 2.18 -5.60
N HIS A 34 2.80 2.81 -6.62
CA HIS A 34 2.09 2.13 -7.69
C HIS A 34 3.04 1.38 -8.64
N VAL A 35 2.52 0.54 -9.55
CA VAL A 35 3.34 -0.34 -10.40
C VAL A 35 4.45 0.41 -11.16
N GLN A 36 4.18 1.61 -11.68
CA GLN A 36 5.18 2.40 -12.41
C GLN A 36 6.31 2.96 -11.52
N ASN A 37 6.08 3.11 -10.21
CA ASN A 37 7.03 3.67 -9.26
C ASN A 37 7.71 2.57 -8.41
N ALA A 38 7.42 1.31 -8.72
CA ALA A 38 8.00 0.15 -8.08
C ALA A 38 9.01 -0.53 -9.00
N MET A 39 10.21 -0.81 -8.48
CA MET A 39 11.22 -1.61 -9.17
C MET A 39 11.61 -2.79 -8.29
N LEU A 40 11.70 -3.97 -8.89
CA LEU A 40 12.07 -5.19 -8.19
C LEU A 40 13.38 -5.74 -8.74
N ARG A 41 14.37 -5.92 -7.85
CA ARG A 41 15.57 -6.70 -8.17
C ARG A 41 15.34 -8.16 -7.85
N LEU A 42 15.55 -9.01 -8.83
CA LEU A 42 15.53 -10.46 -8.67
C LEU A 42 16.95 -11.02 -8.48
N HIS A 43 17.07 -12.02 -7.61
CA HIS A 43 18.26 -12.85 -7.52
C HIS A 43 17.83 -14.31 -7.73
N GLN A 44 18.34 -14.94 -8.80
CA GLN A 44 17.94 -16.31 -9.18
C GLN A 44 16.40 -16.49 -9.27
N GLY A 45 15.69 -15.47 -9.77
CA GLY A 45 14.23 -15.49 -9.91
C GLY A 45 13.44 -15.09 -8.65
N MET A 46 14.09 -14.97 -7.48
CA MET A 46 13.43 -14.58 -6.23
C MET A 46 13.56 -13.08 -5.95
N PRO A 47 12.54 -12.44 -5.33
CA PRO A 47 12.60 -11.05 -4.88
C PRO A 47 13.77 -10.86 -3.92
N SER A 48 14.66 -9.91 -4.23
CA SER A 48 15.83 -9.61 -3.38
C SER A 48 15.86 -8.18 -2.86
N THR A 49 15.32 -7.23 -3.62
CA THR A 49 15.25 -5.83 -3.21
C THR A 49 14.09 -5.14 -3.91
N PHE A 50 13.35 -4.35 -3.16
CA PHE A 50 12.26 -3.52 -3.66
C PHE A 50 12.67 -2.05 -3.56
N TYR A 51 12.54 -1.32 -4.67
CA TYR A 51 12.83 0.10 -4.73
C TYR A 51 11.54 0.84 -5.06
N VAL A 52 11.33 1.96 -4.38
CA VAL A 52 10.34 2.97 -4.77
C VAL A 52 11.09 4.14 -5.37
N ARG A 53 10.65 4.59 -6.55
CA ARG A 53 11.16 5.77 -7.23
C ARG A 53 10.07 6.83 -7.31
N ASP A 54 10.47 8.02 -7.77
CA ASP A 54 9.60 9.18 -7.94
C ASP A 54 8.96 9.63 -6.62
N LEU A 55 9.60 10.62 -6.00
CA LEU A 55 9.21 11.15 -4.70
C LEU A 55 8.37 12.43 -4.80
N GLU A 56 8.00 12.86 -6.01
CA GLU A 56 7.15 14.04 -6.18
C GLU A 56 5.75 13.81 -5.58
N GLY A 57 5.23 12.58 -5.73
CA GLY A 57 3.90 12.18 -5.27
C GLY A 57 3.81 11.73 -3.80
N ILE A 58 4.82 11.95 -2.96
CA ILE A 58 4.73 11.55 -1.56
C ILE A 58 3.66 12.35 -0.81
N SER A 59 3.00 11.70 0.14
CA SER A 59 2.09 12.35 1.08
C SER A 59 2.56 12.12 2.51
N ILE A 60 2.55 13.17 3.33
CA ILE A 60 2.99 13.15 4.72
C ILE A 60 1.82 13.56 5.60
N ASN A 61 1.47 12.69 6.55
CA ASN A 61 0.51 12.99 7.60
C ASN A 61 0.99 14.22 8.40
N VAL A 62 0.20 15.30 8.34
CA VAL A 62 0.56 16.60 8.93
C VAL A 62 0.64 16.56 10.45
N GLU A 63 -0.17 15.75 11.12
CA GLU A 63 -0.14 15.57 12.57
C GLU A 63 1.18 14.93 13.02
N LEU A 64 1.64 13.89 12.31
CA LEU A 64 2.92 13.22 12.60
C LEU A 64 4.12 14.10 12.25
N ALA A 65 4.05 14.87 11.16
CA ALA A 65 5.08 15.86 10.82
C ALA A 65 5.24 16.93 11.91
N LYS A 66 4.12 17.41 12.48
CA LYS A 66 4.12 18.33 13.63
C LYS A 66 4.74 17.71 14.87
N GLN A 67 4.32 16.49 15.23
CA GLN A 67 4.86 15.77 16.38
C GLN A 67 6.37 15.54 16.28
N ARG A 68 6.88 15.35 15.06
CA ARG A 68 8.31 15.20 14.77
C ARG A 68 9.06 16.52 14.66
N GLY A 69 8.37 17.66 14.79
CA GLY A 69 8.97 18.99 14.71
C GLY A 69 9.46 19.37 13.32
N TRP A 70 8.89 18.77 12.25
CA TRP A 70 9.31 19.03 10.86
C TRP A 70 8.75 20.32 10.29
N ILE A 71 7.64 20.82 10.83
CA ILE A 71 7.01 22.05 10.37
C ILE A 71 7.89 23.25 10.76
N ASN A 72 8.15 24.12 9.79
CA ASN A 72 9.04 25.27 9.85
C ASN A 72 10.53 24.94 10.09
N THR A 73 10.92 23.66 10.03
CA THR A 73 12.32 23.21 10.12
C THR A 73 12.78 22.50 8.86
N LEU A 74 11.99 21.54 8.39
CA LEU A 74 12.22 20.76 7.17
C LEU A 74 11.16 21.09 6.11
N LEU A 75 9.92 21.27 6.55
CA LEU A 75 8.76 21.51 5.70
C LEU A 75 8.15 22.86 6.03
N ARG A 76 7.74 23.60 5.01
CA ARG A 76 6.90 24.79 5.18
C ARG A 76 5.49 24.38 5.60
N GLU A 77 4.78 25.25 6.33
CA GLU A 77 3.38 25.01 6.72
C GLU A 77 2.43 24.79 5.53
N ASP A 78 2.71 25.44 4.40
CA ASP A 78 1.94 25.37 3.15
C ASP A 78 2.48 24.30 2.18
N SER A 79 3.35 23.40 2.64
CA SER A 79 4.00 22.43 1.77
C SER A 79 2.98 21.49 1.11
N PRO A 80 3.04 21.28 -0.22
CA PRO A 80 2.06 20.46 -0.94
C PRO A 80 2.13 18.97 -0.61
N VAL A 81 3.17 18.52 0.09
CA VAL A 81 3.29 17.13 0.56
C VAL A 81 2.56 16.89 1.88
N LEU A 82 2.02 17.93 2.54
CA LEU A 82 1.29 17.80 3.80
C LEU A 82 -0.18 17.47 3.53
N TYR A 83 -0.62 16.33 4.07
CA TYR A 83 -1.98 15.82 3.94
C TYR A 83 -2.56 15.50 5.32
N SER A 84 -3.89 15.46 5.43
CA SER A 84 -4.51 14.87 6.61
C SER A 84 -4.16 13.39 6.74
N GLU A 85 -4.23 12.83 7.95
CA GLU A 85 -4.11 11.39 8.19
C GLU A 85 -4.98 10.56 7.22
N GLU A 86 -6.25 10.94 7.08
CA GLU A 86 -7.21 10.24 6.23
C GLU A 86 -6.75 10.23 4.76
N GLN A 87 -6.32 11.39 4.24
CA GLN A 87 -5.86 11.52 2.86
C GLN A 87 -4.58 10.72 2.60
N ALA A 88 -3.60 10.79 3.51
CA ALA A 88 -2.34 10.05 3.38
C ALA A 88 -2.56 8.53 3.45
N ARG A 89 -3.43 8.07 4.36
CA ARG A 89 -3.85 6.66 4.48
C ARG A 89 -4.63 6.20 3.26
N HIS A 90 -5.54 7.02 2.74
CA HIS A 90 -6.30 6.73 1.53
C HIS A 90 -5.39 6.58 0.31
N ARG A 91 -4.39 7.46 0.15
CA ARG A 91 -3.36 7.35 -0.90
C ARG A 91 -2.55 6.05 -0.75
N LEU A 92 -2.12 5.69 0.46
CA LEU A 92 -1.41 4.44 0.72
C LEU A 92 -2.24 3.22 0.31
N LYS A 93 -3.51 3.16 0.73
CA LYS A 93 -4.46 2.09 0.37
C LYS A 93 -4.59 1.97 -1.14
N TYR A 94 -4.85 3.09 -1.83
CA TYR A 94 -5.03 3.07 -3.27
C TYR A 94 -3.75 2.65 -4.01
N TYR A 95 -2.62 3.31 -3.77
CA TYR A 95 -1.43 3.10 -4.60
C TYR A 95 -0.82 1.71 -4.41
N PHE A 96 -0.71 1.24 -3.18
CA PHE A 96 -0.07 -0.04 -2.93
C PHE A 96 -1.06 -1.21 -3.02
N PHE A 97 -2.21 -1.15 -2.36
CA PHE A 97 -3.09 -2.31 -2.30
C PHE A 97 -3.95 -2.46 -3.56
N VAL A 98 -4.51 -1.35 -4.06
CA VAL A 98 -5.41 -1.40 -5.23
C VAL A 98 -4.65 -1.31 -6.55
N ASN A 99 -3.88 -0.24 -6.76
CA ASN A 99 -3.19 -0.01 -8.04
C ASN A 99 -2.00 -0.95 -8.25
N HIS A 100 -1.36 -1.41 -7.18
CA HIS A 100 -0.18 -2.26 -7.30
C HIS A 100 -0.49 -3.73 -7.03
N LEU A 101 -0.84 -4.08 -5.79
CA LEU A 101 -0.90 -5.47 -5.35
C LEU A 101 -1.96 -6.26 -6.12
N SER A 102 -3.11 -5.67 -6.44
CA SER A 102 -4.13 -6.32 -7.28
C SER A 102 -3.60 -6.75 -8.64
N HIS A 103 -2.82 -5.91 -9.30
CA HIS A 103 -2.25 -6.23 -10.60
C HIS A 103 -1.22 -7.36 -10.50
N LEU A 104 -0.40 -7.36 -9.45
CA LEU A 104 0.57 -8.43 -9.20
C LEU A 104 -0.15 -9.76 -8.93
N ILE A 105 -1.13 -9.78 -8.02
CA ILE A 105 -1.88 -10.98 -7.67
C ILE A 105 -2.65 -11.53 -8.86
N ALA A 106 -3.32 -10.68 -9.65
CA ALA A 106 -4.00 -11.11 -10.87
C ALA A 106 -3.04 -11.77 -11.87
N ARG A 107 -1.79 -11.28 -11.98
CA ARG A 107 -0.78 -11.89 -12.85
C ARG A 107 -0.23 -13.19 -12.29
N ILE A 108 0.03 -13.28 -10.98
CA ILE A 108 0.45 -14.53 -10.35
C ILE A 108 -0.63 -15.60 -10.53
N SER A 109 -1.89 -15.26 -10.27
CA SER A 109 -3.06 -16.14 -10.47
C SER A 109 -3.14 -16.65 -11.91
N TYR A 110 -3.00 -15.76 -12.89
CA TYR A 110 -3.00 -16.15 -14.31
C TYR A 110 -1.92 -17.18 -14.66
N TYR A 111 -0.68 -16.98 -14.20
CA TYR A 111 0.43 -17.89 -14.53
C TYR A 111 0.46 -19.17 -13.70
N SER A 112 -0.07 -19.15 -12.48
CA SER A 112 -0.12 -20.33 -11.61
C SER A 112 -1.34 -21.22 -11.87
N GLY A 113 -2.40 -20.67 -12.47
CA GLY A 113 -3.69 -21.34 -12.65
C GLY A 113 -4.51 -21.47 -11.37
N LYS A 114 -4.13 -20.79 -10.28
CA LYS A 114 -4.89 -20.75 -9.01
C LYS A 114 -5.72 -19.47 -8.93
N GLU A 115 -6.83 -19.53 -8.20
CA GLU A 115 -7.68 -18.36 -7.93
C GLU A 115 -6.93 -17.26 -7.16
N GLU A 116 -7.31 -16.00 -7.38
CA GLU A 116 -6.68 -14.84 -6.73
C GLU A 116 -6.81 -14.88 -5.20
N GLN A 117 -7.92 -15.44 -4.70
CA GLN A 117 -8.23 -15.57 -3.26
C GLN A 117 -7.10 -16.28 -2.50
N VAL A 118 -6.43 -17.25 -3.13
CA VAL A 118 -5.28 -17.96 -2.53
C VAL A 118 -4.13 -16.99 -2.24
N TYR A 119 -3.89 -16.02 -3.13
CA TYR A 119 -2.80 -15.05 -3.00
C TYR A 119 -3.17 -13.84 -2.14
N TRP A 120 -4.45 -13.45 -2.13
CA TRP A 120 -4.96 -12.46 -1.20
C TRP A 120 -4.91 -12.96 0.25
N ALA A 121 -5.21 -14.25 0.49
CA ALA A 121 -5.03 -14.85 1.81
C ALA A 121 -3.58 -14.75 2.31
N ILE A 122 -2.59 -14.97 1.42
CA ILE A 122 -1.17 -14.78 1.74
C ILE A 122 -0.88 -13.32 2.14
N ALA A 123 -1.48 -12.33 1.47
CA ALA A 123 -1.33 -10.93 1.85
C ALA A 123 -1.92 -10.66 3.24
N SER A 124 -3.09 -11.21 3.54
CA SER A 124 -3.71 -11.13 4.86
C SER A 124 -2.87 -11.79 5.96
N ASP A 125 -2.28 -12.95 5.69
CA ASP A 125 -1.38 -13.64 6.62
C ASP A 125 -0.13 -12.79 6.93
N VAL A 126 0.51 -12.24 5.89
CA VAL A 126 1.69 -11.37 6.08
C VAL A 126 1.32 -10.10 6.85
N LEU A 127 0.14 -9.52 6.63
CA LEU A 127 -0.35 -8.40 7.44
C LEU A 127 -0.49 -8.78 8.92
N GLN A 128 -1.09 -9.94 9.22
CA GLN A 128 -1.21 -10.43 10.59
C GLN A 128 0.15 -10.66 11.25
N GLU A 129 1.11 -11.24 10.53
CA GLU A 129 2.48 -11.44 11.02
C GLU A 129 3.18 -10.11 11.33
N ILE A 130 3.05 -9.11 10.46
CA ILE A 130 3.59 -7.77 10.70
C ILE A 130 2.97 -7.16 11.96
N LYS A 131 1.65 -7.31 12.15
CA LYS A 131 0.94 -6.83 13.33
C LYS A 131 1.45 -7.54 14.60
N GLN A 132 1.60 -8.86 14.58
CA GLN A 132 2.10 -9.63 15.72
C GLN A 132 3.57 -9.31 16.08
N ALA A 133 4.40 -8.99 15.08
CA ALA A 133 5.82 -8.73 15.28
C ALA A 133 6.16 -7.30 15.76
N SER A 134 5.17 -6.41 15.86
CA SER A 134 5.35 -5.02 16.27
C SER A 134 4.43 -4.68 17.44
N SER A 135 4.81 -3.70 18.27
CA SER A 135 3.94 -3.11 19.30
C SER A 135 3.48 -1.69 18.93
N HIS A 136 3.78 -1.23 17.72
CA HIS A 136 3.49 0.14 17.29
C HIS A 136 1.99 0.35 17.05
N ALA A 137 1.34 1.17 17.88
CA ALA A 137 -0.12 1.35 17.88
C ALA A 137 -0.69 1.79 16.53
N LEU A 138 -0.07 2.77 15.84
CA LEU A 138 -0.56 3.22 14.53
C LEU A 138 -0.43 2.15 13.45
N LEU A 139 0.59 1.29 13.54
CA LEU A 139 0.77 0.19 12.60
C LEU A 139 -0.32 -0.86 12.82
N HIS A 140 -0.61 -1.17 14.08
CA HIS A 140 -1.71 -2.07 14.45
C HIS A 140 -3.05 -1.59 13.94
N ASN A 141 -3.36 -0.30 14.16
CA ASN A 141 -4.62 0.29 13.71
C ASN A 141 -4.74 0.28 12.19
N LEU A 142 -3.67 0.63 11.48
CA LEU A 142 -3.63 0.59 10.01
C LEU A 142 -3.85 -0.83 9.47
N ILE A 143 -3.17 -1.83 10.05
CA ILE A 143 -3.33 -3.22 9.63
C ILE A 143 -4.73 -3.73 9.96
N GLN A 144 -5.27 -3.41 11.14
CA GLN A 144 -6.63 -3.78 11.51
C GLN A 144 -7.62 -3.22 10.50
N ASP A 145 -7.52 -1.93 10.18
CA ASP A 145 -8.34 -1.25 9.19
C ASP A 145 -8.23 -1.91 7.80
N LEU A 146 -7.04 -2.31 7.35
CA LEU A 146 -6.87 -3.07 6.11
C LEU A 146 -7.52 -4.46 6.14
N LEU A 147 -7.54 -5.13 7.29
CA LEU A 147 -8.07 -6.49 7.44
C LEU A 147 -9.57 -6.53 7.73
N THR A 148 -10.19 -5.45 8.20
CA THR A 148 -11.62 -5.43 8.55
C THR A 148 -12.48 -4.54 7.67
N SER A 149 -11.91 -3.56 6.97
CA SER A 149 -12.67 -2.69 6.06
C SER A 149 -13.40 -3.52 5.00
N ALA A 150 -14.69 -3.26 4.80
CA ALA A 150 -15.48 -3.90 3.74
C ALA A 150 -14.96 -3.58 2.34
N THR A 151 -14.39 -2.40 2.16
CA THR A 151 -14.00 -1.86 0.86
C THR A 151 -12.61 -1.21 0.89
N LEU A 152 -12.05 -1.03 -0.30
CA LEU A 152 -10.85 -0.26 -0.56
C LEU A 152 -11.13 0.84 -1.59
N PRO A 153 -10.45 1.99 -1.51
CA PRO A 153 -10.63 3.07 -2.45
C PRO A 153 -9.92 2.77 -3.78
N ALA A 154 -10.67 2.85 -4.88
CA ALA A 154 -10.15 2.73 -6.24
C ALA A 154 -10.35 4.03 -7.01
N LYS A 155 -9.27 4.58 -7.57
CA LYS A 155 -9.35 5.79 -8.41
C LYS A 155 -10.16 5.51 -9.66
N ALA A 156 -11.25 6.26 -9.83
CA ALA A 156 -12.13 6.18 -10.99
C ALA A 156 -11.53 6.98 -12.15
N ASN A 157 -10.43 6.48 -12.73
CA ASN A 157 -9.65 7.20 -13.75
C ASN A 157 -10.50 7.65 -14.95
N LEU A 158 -11.39 6.79 -15.45
CA LEU A 158 -12.26 7.09 -16.59
C LEU A 158 -13.25 8.22 -16.25
N LEU A 159 -13.99 8.09 -15.15
CA LEU A 159 -14.94 9.11 -14.69
C LEU A 159 -14.23 10.44 -14.39
N SER A 160 -13.07 10.39 -13.74
CA SER A 160 -12.27 11.58 -13.45
C SER A 160 -11.87 12.34 -14.72
N ARG A 161 -11.53 11.60 -15.80
CA ARG A 161 -11.21 12.21 -17.10
C ARG A 161 -12.43 12.84 -17.75
N PHE A 162 -13.58 12.16 -17.74
CA PHE A 162 -14.83 12.73 -18.26
C PHE A 162 -15.26 14.00 -17.51
N HIS A 163 -15.05 14.05 -16.20
CA HIS A 163 -15.35 15.23 -15.37
C HIS A 163 -14.21 16.27 -15.31
N GLN A 164 -13.13 16.10 -16.10
CA GLN A 164 -11.96 16.99 -16.11
C GLN A 164 -11.31 17.18 -14.74
N ARG A 165 -11.44 16.20 -13.85
CA ARG A 165 -10.86 16.17 -12.49
C ARG A 165 -9.51 15.45 -12.47
N GLY A 166 -8.55 15.99 -13.21
CA GLY A 166 -7.19 15.43 -13.26
C GLY A 166 -6.45 15.54 -11.92
N GLU A 167 -6.59 16.70 -11.27
CA GLU A 167 -5.90 17.05 -10.02
C GLU A 167 -6.70 16.67 -8.76
N THR A 168 -8.02 16.49 -8.89
CA THR A 168 -8.93 16.11 -7.79
C THR A 168 -9.73 14.84 -8.14
N PRO A 169 -9.04 13.72 -8.34
CA PRO A 169 -9.67 12.53 -8.91
C PRO A 169 -10.80 11.98 -8.06
N LEU A 170 -11.79 11.41 -8.74
CA LEU A 170 -12.89 10.68 -8.13
C LEU A 170 -12.42 9.28 -7.72
N TYR A 171 -13.00 8.77 -6.64
CA TYR A 171 -12.78 7.42 -6.15
C TYR A 171 -14.11 6.68 -6.03
N VAL A 172 -14.04 5.36 -6.17
CA VAL A 172 -15.13 4.43 -5.92
C VAL A 172 -14.66 3.37 -4.94
N GLU A 173 -15.59 2.81 -4.18
CA GLU A 173 -15.32 1.72 -3.26
C GLU A 173 -15.40 0.37 -3.98
N ILE A 174 -14.36 -0.45 -3.85
CA ILE A 174 -14.33 -1.83 -4.34
C ILE A 174 -14.26 -2.82 -3.18
N PRO A 175 -14.79 -4.05 -3.31
CA PRO A 175 -14.67 -5.06 -2.25
C PRO A 175 -13.22 -5.27 -1.83
N ASN A 176 -12.98 -5.37 -0.52
CA ASN A 176 -11.66 -5.65 0.03
C ASN A 176 -11.37 -7.16 0.02
N PRO A 177 -10.46 -7.65 -0.84
CA PRO A 177 -10.16 -9.09 -0.93
C PRO A 177 -9.31 -9.62 0.23
N MET A 178 -8.73 -8.74 1.05
CA MET A 178 -7.95 -9.10 2.24
C MET A 178 -8.81 -9.21 3.50
N ARG A 179 -10.09 -8.84 3.41
CA ARG A 179 -10.97 -8.78 4.58
C ARG A 179 -11.09 -10.15 5.22
N ILE A 180 -10.87 -10.19 6.52
CA ILE A 180 -11.11 -11.37 7.36
C ILE A 180 -12.43 -11.10 8.06
N ASP A 181 -13.42 -11.97 7.84
CA ASP A 181 -14.65 -11.92 8.61
C ASP A 181 -14.32 -12.35 10.05
N GLU A 182 -14.65 -11.50 11.02
CA GLU A 182 -14.60 -11.90 12.43
C GLU A 182 -15.67 -12.99 12.63
N THR A 183 -15.21 -14.20 12.98
CA THR A 183 -16.07 -15.34 13.30
C THR A 183 -16.55 -15.23 14.73
#